data_AF-A0A959X304-F1
#
_entry.id   AF-A0A959X304-F1
#
_cell.length_a   1.000
_cell.length_b   1.000
_cell.length_c   1.000
_cell.angle_alpha   90.00
_cell.angle_beta   90.00
_cell.angle_gamma   90.00
#
_symmetry.space_group_name_H-M   'P 1'
#
loop_
_entity.id
_entity.type
_entity.pdbx_description
1 polymer ?
#
loop_
_entity_poly.entity_id
_entity_poly.type
_entity_poly.pdbx_seq_one_letter_code
_entity_poly.pdbx_strand_id
1 'polypeptide(L)'
;MSDDLRPHGSDGQPDSTPAGWRPIVIYCLIAFGLAWLVSLPLWLGDGLASPLFLVCSVTMMLTPTISAVIVTKFIEHRPVLVTLGIKPRVGAGRTIGFLALALLVIWVVVLLGLVSSAIFGTYAFDLVGLSGFRQVLDSQLQAAGTSADSLNMPIRLLWALQFATVAVGAVINTLPAAGEEIGWRGYLFPRLLDRLG
;
A
#
# COMPACT_ATOMS: atom_id res chain seq x y z
N MET A 1 34.23 -7.08 -57.66
CA MET A 1 33.74 -8.06 -56.68
C MET A 1 33.71 -7.32 -55.37
N SER A 2 32.62 -6.57 -55.17
CA SER A 2 32.49 -5.50 -54.19
C SER A 2 31.37 -5.95 -53.26
N ASP A 3 31.74 -6.48 -52.10
CA ASP A 3 30.76 -6.93 -51.10
C ASP A 3 30.19 -5.71 -50.35
N ASP A 4 28.86 -5.66 -50.41
CA ASP A 4 27.95 -4.63 -49.93
C ASP A 4 27.78 -4.76 -48.41
N LEU A 5 28.51 -3.93 -47.65
CA LEU A 5 28.31 -3.77 -46.21
C LEU A 5 27.06 -2.90 -45.95
N ARG A 6 25.91 -3.55 -45.76
CA ARG A 6 24.72 -2.91 -45.18
C ARG A 6 24.86 -2.87 -43.65
N PRO A 7 24.84 -1.70 -43.00
CA PRO A 7 24.65 -1.64 -41.56
C PRO A 7 23.19 -1.97 -41.23
N HIS A 8 22.99 -2.96 -40.36
CA HIS A 8 21.71 -3.26 -39.73
C HIS A 8 21.16 -1.98 -39.08
N GLY A 9 19.99 -1.55 -39.55
CA GLY A 9 19.23 -0.46 -38.95
C GLY A 9 18.96 -0.77 -37.49
N SER A 10 19.37 0.17 -36.64
CA SER A 10 19.02 0.25 -35.24
C SER A 10 17.50 0.25 -35.08
N ASP A 11 16.96 -0.83 -34.51
CA ASP A 11 15.61 -0.85 -33.97
C ASP A 11 15.44 0.34 -33.02
N GLY A 12 14.38 1.11 -33.24
CA GLY A 12 14.06 2.33 -32.51
C GLY A 12 13.89 2.08 -31.01
N GLN A 13 14.98 2.24 -30.28
CA GLN A 13 14.96 2.54 -28.85
C GLN A 13 14.30 3.93 -28.72
N PRO A 14 13.16 4.09 -28.03
CA PRO A 14 12.63 5.43 -27.80
C PRO A 14 13.67 6.22 -27.02
N ASP A 15 14.11 7.35 -27.59
CA ASP A 15 15.09 8.27 -26.99
C ASP A 15 14.75 8.52 -25.51
N SER A 16 15.45 7.84 -24.60
CA SER A 16 15.35 8.08 -23.18
C SER A 16 16.16 9.31 -22.84
N THR A 17 15.67 10.50 -23.25
CA THR A 17 16.18 11.75 -22.70
C THR A 17 16.00 11.69 -21.18
N PRO A 18 17.06 11.85 -20.37
CA PRO A 18 16.94 11.80 -18.92
C PRO A 18 15.85 12.79 -18.46
N ALA A 19 14.84 12.31 -17.73
CA ALA A 19 13.71 13.14 -17.30
C ALA A 19 14.19 14.25 -16.35
N GLY A 20 14.08 15.54 -16.70
CA GLY A 20 14.56 16.67 -15.87
C GLY A 20 14.22 16.55 -14.37
N TRP A 21 14.98 17.23 -13.48
CA TRP A 21 14.54 17.40 -12.08
C TRP A 21 13.16 18.07 -11.97
N ARG A 22 12.78 18.85 -12.99
CA ARG A 22 11.51 19.58 -13.07
C ARG A 22 10.28 18.66 -12.87
N PRO A 23 10.05 17.58 -13.65
CA PRO A 23 8.97 16.63 -13.39
C PRO A 23 8.94 16.07 -11.96
N ILE A 24 10.10 15.72 -11.39
CA ILE A 24 10.21 15.16 -10.03
C ILE A 24 9.77 16.20 -8.99
N VAL A 25 10.26 17.43 -9.09
CA VAL A 25 9.89 18.51 -8.16
C VAL A 25 8.40 18.83 -8.26
N ILE A 26 7.86 18.92 -9.48
CA ILE A 26 6.44 19.21 -9.67
C ILE A 26 5.58 18.07 -9.13
N TYR A 27 6.01 16.82 -9.31
CA TYR A 27 5.34 15.67 -8.71
C TYR A 27 5.28 15.78 -7.18
N CYS A 28 6.40 16.07 -6.53
CA CYS A 28 6.44 16.23 -5.07
C CYS A 28 5.53 17.36 -4.62
N LEU A 29 5.60 18.54 -5.27
CA LEU A 29 4.77 19.69 -4.92
C LEU A 29 3.27 19.39 -5.03
N ILE A 30 2.83 18.71 -6.09
CA ILE A 30 1.43 18.34 -6.25
C ILE A 30 1.02 17.27 -5.23
N ALA A 31 1.84 16.23 -5.04
CA ALA A 31 1.53 15.14 -4.12
C ALA A 31 1.38 15.64 -2.67
N PHE A 32 2.36 16.42 -2.20
CA PHE A 32 2.32 17.03 -0.87
C PHE A 32 1.23 18.11 -0.78
N GLY A 33 1.10 18.96 -1.80
CA GLY A 33 0.06 20.00 -1.82
C GLY A 33 -1.34 19.41 -1.69
N LEU A 34 -1.65 18.36 -2.46
CA LEU A 34 -2.92 17.64 -2.36
C LEU A 34 -3.09 16.94 -1.01
N ALA A 35 -2.04 16.33 -0.47
CA ALA A 35 -2.10 15.67 0.84
C ALA A 35 -2.43 16.66 1.97
N TRP A 36 -1.80 17.84 1.93
CA TRP A 36 -2.10 18.93 2.85
C TRP A 36 -3.54 19.43 2.70
N LEU A 37 -4.00 19.67 1.46
CA LEU A 37 -5.36 20.11 1.18
C LEU A 37 -6.41 19.11 1.69
N VAL A 38 -6.22 17.81 1.44
CA VAL A 38 -7.11 16.74 1.92
C VAL A 38 -7.14 16.66 3.44
N SER A 39 -6.01 16.98 4.09
CA SER A 39 -5.87 16.93 5.54
C SER A 39 -6.31 18.22 6.24
N LEU A 40 -6.59 19.32 5.52
CA LEU A 40 -7.01 20.60 6.10
C LEU A 40 -8.18 20.49 7.10
N PRO A 41 -9.25 19.71 6.82
CA PRO A 41 -10.36 19.56 7.77
C PRO A 41 -9.91 18.94 9.10
N LEU A 42 -8.87 18.10 9.09
CA LEU A 42 -8.32 17.50 10.30
C LEU A 42 -7.49 18.52 11.09
N TRP A 43 -6.68 19.33 10.39
CA TRP A 43 -5.85 20.37 11.01
C TRP A 43 -6.68 21.49 11.67
N LEU A 44 -7.84 21.79 11.10
CA LEU A 44 -8.73 22.86 11.56
C LEU A 44 -9.86 22.36 12.47
N GLY A 45 -9.99 21.05 12.65
CA GLY A 45 -11.03 20.40 13.45
C GLY A 45 -10.45 19.62 14.63
N ASP A 46 -11.14 18.54 15.01
CA ASP A 46 -10.78 17.70 16.17
C ASP A 46 -9.59 16.75 15.92
N GLY A 47 -8.82 16.96 14.85
CA GLY A 47 -7.66 16.14 14.51
C GLY A 47 -8.00 14.65 14.39
N LEU A 48 -7.25 13.81 15.11
CA LEU A 48 -7.40 12.35 15.12
C LEU A 48 -8.73 11.87 15.72
N ALA A 49 -9.41 12.71 16.52
CA ALA A 49 -10.71 12.38 17.09
C ALA A 49 -11.86 12.67 16.10
N SER A 50 -11.58 13.33 14.97
CA SER A 50 -12.59 13.64 13.97
C SER A 50 -13.10 12.39 13.26
N PRO A 51 -14.42 12.25 13.04
CA PRO A 51 -14.97 11.16 12.24
C PRO A 51 -14.47 11.19 10.78
N LEU A 52 -13.95 12.33 10.32
CA LEU A 52 -13.36 12.47 8.98
C LEU A 52 -11.95 11.89 8.89
N PHE A 53 -11.30 11.54 10.00
CA PHE A 53 -9.91 11.08 10.02
C PHE A 53 -9.65 9.95 9.04
N LEU A 54 -10.51 8.92 9.04
CA LEU A 54 -10.37 7.77 8.17
C LEU A 54 -10.56 8.15 6.70
N VAL A 55 -11.55 8.99 6.40
CA VAL A 55 -11.85 9.45 5.03
C VAL A 55 -10.69 10.28 4.47
N CYS A 56 -10.19 11.24 5.24
CA CYS A 56 -9.05 12.07 4.87
C CYS A 56 -7.78 11.24 4.69
N SER A 57 -7.49 10.30 5.60
CA SER A 57 -6.30 9.43 5.53
C SER A 57 -6.32 8.55 4.28
N VAL A 58 -7.45 7.89 4.01
CA VAL A 58 -7.62 7.04 2.81
C VAL A 58 -7.52 7.87 1.53
N THR A 59 -8.12 9.06 1.51
CA THR A 59 -8.07 9.96 0.35
C THR A 59 -6.64 10.47 0.12
N MET A 60 -5.89 10.73 1.19
CA MET A 60 -4.49 11.17 1.12
C MET A 60 -3.59 10.13 0.43
N MET A 61 -3.84 8.83 0.62
CA MET A 61 -3.07 7.76 -0.05
C MET A 61 -3.20 7.79 -1.58
N LEU A 62 -4.24 8.44 -2.12
CA LEU A 62 -4.43 8.57 -3.57
C LEU A 62 -3.68 9.77 -4.18
N THR A 63 -3.22 10.71 -3.36
CA THR A 63 -2.56 11.94 -3.85
C THR A 63 -1.28 11.68 -4.64
N PRO A 64 -0.43 10.69 -4.31
CA PRO A 64 0.76 10.37 -5.11
C PRO A 64 0.38 9.91 -6.51
N THR A 65 -0.63 9.06 -6.67
CA THR A 65 -1.12 8.64 -8.00
C THR A 65 -1.73 9.80 -8.78
N ILE A 66 -2.53 10.66 -8.14
CA ILE A 66 -3.11 11.83 -8.82
C ILE A 66 -1.97 12.72 -9.35
N SER A 67 -0.96 12.98 -8.53
CA SER A 67 0.25 13.72 -8.94
C SER A 67 0.96 13.03 -10.11
N ALA A 68 1.20 11.73 -10.02
CA ALA A 68 1.85 10.95 -11.07
C ALA A 68 1.10 11.03 -12.41
N VAL A 69 -0.24 10.91 -12.38
CA VAL A 69 -1.09 11.01 -13.56
C VAL A 69 -1.02 12.42 -14.16
N ILE A 70 -1.10 13.47 -13.33
CA ILE A 70 -1.04 14.86 -13.79
C ILE A 70 0.31 15.13 -14.46
N VAL A 71 1.42 14.79 -13.80
CA VAL A 71 2.76 15.06 -14.34
C VAL A 71 3.03 14.25 -15.60
N THR A 72 2.69 12.96 -15.60
CA THR A 72 2.89 12.10 -16.78
C THR A 72 2.08 12.59 -17.98
N LYS A 73 0.82 12.99 -17.76
CA LYS A 73 -0.08 13.40 -18.84
C LYS A 73 0.21 14.80 -19.36
N PHE A 74 0.41 15.77 -18.47
CA PHE A 74 0.45 17.20 -18.84
C PHE A 74 1.85 17.80 -18.91
N ILE A 75 2.85 17.18 -18.28
CA ILE A 75 4.22 17.71 -18.29
C ILE A 75 5.08 16.88 -19.24
N GLU A 76 5.01 15.56 -19.10
CA GLU A 76 5.80 14.64 -19.92
C GLU A 76 5.12 14.22 -21.21
N HIS A 77 3.80 14.39 -21.32
CA HIS A 77 3.00 14.01 -22.50
C HIS A 77 3.17 12.53 -22.88
N ARG A 78 3.28 11.65 -21.88
CA ARG A 78 3.50 10.20 -22.03
C ARG A 78 2.24 9.37 -21.74
N PRO A 79 2.12 8.15 -22.29
CA PRO A 79 0.99 7.26 -22.02
C PRO A 79 1.00 6.75 -20.57
N VAL A 80 0.07 7.27 -19.76
CA VAL A 80 -0.05 7.03 -18.30
C VAL A 80 -0.01 5.54 -17.92
N LEU A 81 -0.80 4.69 -18.59
CA LEU A 81 -0.92 3.27 -18.24
C LEU A 81 0.41 2.50 -18.40
N VAL A 82 1.18 2.85 -19.43
CA VAL A 82 2.46 2.19 -19.75
C VAL A 82 3.57 2.74 -18.85
N THR A 83 3.59 4.07 -18.68
CA THR A 83 4.62 4.76 -17.88
C THR A 83 4.53 4.41 -16.41
N LEU A 84 3.33 4.29 -15.84
CA LEU A 84 3.13 3.96 -14.43
C LEU A 84 3.24 2.46 -14.10
N GLY A 85 3.46 1.61 -15.11
CA GLY A 85 3.67 0.17 -14.87
C GLY A 85 2.43 -0.56 -14.37
N ILE A 86 1.22 -0.07 -14.67
CA ILE A 86 -0.06 -0.68 -14.24
C ILE A 86 -0.24 -2.09 -14.87
N LYS A 87 0.46 -2.39 -15.96
CA LYS A 87 0.48 -3.72 -16.57
C LYS A 87 1.45 -4.66 -15.84
N PRO A 88 1.00 -5.84 -15.36
CA PRO A 88 1.90 -6.84 -14.78
C PRO A 88 3.00 -7.24 -15.76
N ARG A 89 4.28 -7.06 -15.36
CA ARG A 89 5.46 -7.38 -16.19
C ARG A 89 6.00 -8.80 -15.98
N VAL A 90 5.56 -9.49 -14.93
CA VAL A 90 5.97 -10.84 -14.57
C VAL A 90 4.82 -11.83 -14.71
N GLY A 91 5.12 -13.09 -15.03
CA GLY A 91 4.12 -14.15 -15.10
C GLY A 91 3.39 -14.34 -13.76
N ALA A 92 2.06 -14.51 -13.82
CA ALA A 92 1.19 -14.57 -12.64
C ALA A 92 1.66 -15.56 -11.57
N GLY A 93 2.19 -16.72 -11.97
CA GLY A 93 2.71 -17.72 -11.03
C GLY A 93 3.88 -17.24 -10.17
N ARG A 94 4.80 -16.43 -10.72
CA ARG A 94 5.93 -15.89 -9.96
C ARG A 94 5.48 -14.83 -8.97
N THR A 95 4.51 -14.00 -9.36
CA THR A 95 3.89 -13.01 -8.46
C THR A 95 3.19 -13.71 -7.30
N ILE A 96 2.39 -14.74 -7.59
CA ILE A 96 1.70 -15.53 -6.55
C ILE A 96 2.71 -16.18 -5.62
N GLY A 97 3.81 -16.73 -6.15
CA GLY A 97 4.89 -17.30 -5.35
C GLY A 97 5.52 -16.29 -4.39
N PHE A 98 5.82 -15.08 -4.86
CA PHE A 98 6.35 -14.02 -3.98
C PHE A 98 5.32 -13.52 -2.96
N LEU A 99 4.04 -13.42 -3.32
CA LEU A 99 2.98 -13.06 -2.39
C LEU A 99 2.82 -14.12 -1.29
N ALA A 100 2.82 -15.40 -1.66
CA ALA A 100 2.77 -16.51 -0.71
C ALA A 100 3.99 -16.51 0.23
N LEU A 101 5.18 -16.27 -0.31
CA LEU A 101 6.40 -16.16 0.49
C LEU A 101 6.33 -14.97 1.45
N ALA A 102 5.90 -13.79 0.99
CA ALA A 102 5.75 -12.60 1.82
C ALA A 102 4.77 -12.84 2.97
N LEU A 103 3.61 -13.45 2.68
CA LEU A 103 2.63 -13.84 3.71
C LEU A 103 3.24 -14.82 4.71
N LEU A 104 3.94 -15.85 4.22
CA LEU A 104 4.60 -16.84 5.09
C LEU A 104 5.63 -16.17 6.01
N VAL A 105 6.46 -15.26 5.49
CA VAL A 105 7.45 -14.52 6.28
C VAL A 105 6.77 -13.70 7.37
N ILE A 106 5.68 -12.98 7.05
CA ILE A 106 4.91 -12.22 8.03
C ILE A 106 4.38 -13.14 9.14
N TRP A 107 3.78 -14.28 8.78
CA TRP A 107 3.30 -15.26 9.74
C TRP A 107 4.41 -15.80 10.64
N VAL A 108 5.57 -16.13 10.07
CA VAL A 108 6.73 -16.60 10.84
C VAL A 108 7.18 -15.53 11.83
N VAL A 109 7.32 -14.27 11.40
CA VAL A 109 7.73 -13.17 12.28
C VAL A 109 6.73 -12.96 13.42
N VAL A 110 5.42 -12.98 13.13
CA VAL A 110 4.38 -12.86 14.17
C VAL A 110 4.46 -14.01 15.18
N LEU A 111 4.61 -15.25 14.71
CA LEU A 111 4.74 -16.41 15.58
C LEU A 111 6.00 -16.35 16.44
N LEU A 112 7.13 -15.91 15.88
CA LEU A 112 8.37 -15.69 16.63
C LEU A 112 8.19 -14.60 17.71
N GLY A 113 7.46 -13.53 17.39
CA GLY A 113 7.08 -12.50 18.36
C GLY A 113 6.25 -13.06 19.52
N LEU A 114 5.25 -13.90 19.23
CA LEU A 114 4.43 -14.54 20.26
C LEU A 114 5.25 -15.52 21.12
N VAL A 115 6.09 -16.35 20.50
CA VAL A 115 6.93 -17.32 21.21
C VAL A 115 7.93 -16.59 22.11
N SER A 116 8.59 -15.55 21.60
CA SER A 116 9.52 -14.75 22.41
C SER A 116 8.81 -14.09 23.60
N SER A 117 7.64 -13.49 23.37
CA SER A 117 6.83 -12.89 24.44
C SER A 117 6.43 -13.89 25.53
N ALA A 118 6.13 -15.14 25.15
CA ALA A 118 5.86 -16.21 26.11
C ALA A 118 7.11 -16.67 26.87
N ILE A 119 8.27 -16.75 26.21
CA ILE A 119 9.56 -17.07 26.87
C ILE A 119 9.88 -16.02 27.95
N PHE A 120 9.63 -14.74 27.68
CA PHE A 120 9.81 -13.66 28.65
C PHE A 120 8.68 -13.54 29.69
N GLY A 121 7.69 -14.45 29.67
CA GLY A 121 6.58 -14.48 30.63
C GLY A 121 5.58 -13.33 30.49
N THR A 122 5.67 -12.54 29.41
CA THR A 122 4.77 -11.41 29.15
C THR A 122 3.45 -11.83 28.51
N TYR A 123 3.38 -13.05 27.95
CA TYR A 123 2.19 -13.57 27.29
C TYR A 123 1.95 -15.04 27.64
N ALA A 124 0.70 -15.38 27.93
CA ALA A 124 0.27 -16.75 28.17
C ALA A 124 -0.51 -17.27 26.96
N PHE A 125 -0.04 -18.38 26.36
CA PHE A 125 -0.75 -19.03 25.26
C PHE A 125 -2.01 -19.74 25.77
N ASP A 126 -3.16 -19.10 25.61
CA ASP A 126 -4.47 -19.71 25.84
C ASP A 126 -5.23 -19.88 24.52
N LEU A 127 -5.08 -21.06 23.92
CA LEU A 127 -5.79 -21.46 22.70
C LEU A 127 -7.19 -22.04 22.97
N VAL A 128 -7.54 -22.28 24.23
CA VAL A 128 -8.81 -22.89 24.61
C VAL A 128 -9.83 -21.82 24.95
N GLY A 129 -9.46 -20.87 25.81
CA GLY A 129 -10.28 -19.71 26.20
C GLY A 129 -10.10 -18.50 25.30
N LEU A 130 -9.05 -18.47 24.45
CA LEU A 130 -8.73 -17.36 23.56
C LEU A 130 -8.59 -16.02 24.31
N SER A 131 -7.99 -16.05 25.50
CA SER A 131 -7.91 -14.88 26.41
C SER A 131 -7.36 -13.61 25.75
N GLY A 132 -6.32 -13.72 24.92
CA GLY A 132 -5.76 -12.59 24.18
C GLY A 132 -6.73 -11.99 23.17
N PHE A 133 -7.48 -12.83 22.44
CA PHE A 133 -8.53 -12.34 21.54
C PHE A 133 -9.69 -11.70 22.31
N ARG A 134 -10.05 -12.26 23.47
CA ARG A 134 -11.10 -11.70 24.33
C ARG A 134 -10.74 -10.31 24.84
N GLN A 135 -9.50 -10.11 25.29
CA GLN A 135 -9.01 -8.81 25.74
C GLN A 135 -9.08 -7.76 24.61
N VAL A 136 -8.68 -8.13 23.40
CA VAL A 136 -8.77 -7.23 22.23
C VAL A 136 -10.23 -6.94 21.89
N LEU A 137 -11.09 -7.96 21.85
CA LEU A 137 -12.51 -7.80 21.56
C LEU A 137 -13.21 -6.91 22.59
N ASP A 138 -12.96 -7.12 23.88
CA ASP A 138 -13.54 -6.32 24.96
C ASP A 138 -13.10 -4.85 24.83
N SER A 139 -11.83 -4.59 24.51
CA SER A 139 -11.33 -3.22 24.30
C SER A 139 -12.01 -2.52 23.11
N GLN A 140 -12.24 -3.25 22.01
CA GLN A 140 -12.90 -2.72 20.81
C GLN A 140 -14.38 -2.43 21.06
N LEU A 141 -15.06 -3.34 21.76
CA LEU A 141 -16.48 -3.18 22.07
C LEU A 141 -16.70 -2.05 23.06
N GLN A 142 -15.85 -1.92 24.09
CA GLN A 142 -15.90 -0.78 25.01
C GLN A 142 -15.74 0.56 24.28
N ALA A 143 -14.80 0.65 23.32
CA ALA A 143 -14.64 1.83 22.48
C ALA A 143 -15.88 2.12 21.62
N ALA A 144 -16.61 1.07 21.21
CA ALA A 144 -17.88 1.17 20.50
C ALA A 144 -19.11 1.33 21.43
N GLY A 145 -18.91 1.51 22.75
CA GLY A 145 -20.00 1.64 23.72
C GLY A 145 -20.84 0.37 23.89
N THR A 146 -20.31 -0.79 23.52
CA THR A 146 -20.98 -2.09 23.50
C THR A 146 -20.23 -3.09 24.40
N SER A 147 -20.85 -4.19 24.80
CA SER A 147 -20.20 -5.27 25.57
C SER A 147 -20.22 -6.60 24.82
N ALA A 148 -19.24 -7.47 25.06
CA ALA A 148 -19.19 -8.80 24.44
C ALA A 148 -20.42 -9.66 24.76
N ASP A 149 -21.01 -9.46 25.95
CA ASP A 149 -22.23 -10.15 26.38
C ASP A 149 -23.45 -9.78 25.52
N SER A 150 -23.48 -8.58 24.93
CA SER A 150 -24.58 -8.15 24.07
C SER A 150 -24.61 -8.86 22.71
N LEU A 151 -23.47 -9.40 22.25
CA LEU A 151 -23.37 -10.05 20.94
C LEU A 151 -24.01 -11.44 20.94
N ASN A 152 -24.20 -12.08 22.10
CA ASN A 152 -24.78 -13.43 22.25
C ASN A 152 -24.18 -14.48 21.29
N MET A 153 -22.91 -14.32 20.88
CA MET A 153 -22.22 -15.21 19.96
C MET A 153 -21.10 -15.97 20.66
N PRO A 154 -20.86 -17.25 20.30
CA PRO A 154 -19.71 -17.99 20.80
C PRO A 154 -18.39 -17.32 20.41
N ILE A 155 -17.44 -17.17 21.35
CA ILE A 155 -16.15 -16.52 21.10
C ILE A 155 -15.37 -17.15 19.93
N ARG A 156 -15.49 -18.46 19.73
CA ARG A 156 -14.85 -19.19 18.63
C ARG A 156 -15.40 -18.78 17.26
N LEU A 157 -16.69 -18.45 17.18
CA LEU A 157 -17.31 -17.96 15.95
C LEU A 157 -16.81 -16.55 15.63
N LEU A 158 -16.75 -15.66 16.62
CA LEU A 158 -16.20 -14.31 16.46
C LEU A 158 -14.72 -14.34 16.03
N TRP A 159 -13.94 -15.24 16.63
CA TRP A 159 -12.55 -15.46 16.22
C TRP A 159 -12.44 -15.99 14.78
N ALA A 160 -13.30 -16.91 14.36
CA ALA A 160 -13.32 -17.39 12.98
C ALA A 160 -13.71 -16.27 11.99
N LEU A 161 -14.68 -15.43 12.35
CA LEU A 161 -15.09 -14.26 11.58
C LEU A 161 -13.98 -13.20 11.46
N GLN A 162 -13.03 -13.16 12.41
CA GLN A 162 -11.87 -12.27 12.32
C GLN A 162 -11.04 -12.53 11.05
N PHE A 163 -10.92 -13.79 10.62
CA PHE A 163 -10.19 -14.09 9.38
C PHE A 163 -10.92 -13.56 8.15
N ALA A 164 -12.26 -13.64 8.13
CA ALA A 164 -13.06 -13.07 7.05
C ALA A 164 -12.96 -11.54 7.02
N THR A 165 -13.03 -10.87 8.17
CA THR A 165 -12.90 -9.41 8.24
C THR A 165 -11.50 -8.94 7.85
N VAL A 166 -10.44 -9.67 8.21
CA VAL A 166 -9.07 -9.39 7.74
C VAL A 166 -8.97 -9.53 6.22
N ALA A 167 -9.56 -10.59 5.65
CA ALA A 167 -9.55 -10.79 4.20
C ALA A 167 -10.29 -9.68 3.44
N VAL A 168 -11.49 -9.31 3.90
CA VAL A 168 -12.26 -8.20 3.33
C VAL A 168 -11.50 -6.88 3.49
N GLY A 169 -10.96 -6.63 4.69
CA GLY A 169 -10.15 -5.45 4.98
C GLY A 169 -8.93 -5.34 4.07
N ALA A 170 -8.24 -6.46 3.79
CA ALA A 170 -7.11 -6.48 2.87
C ALA A 170 -7.50 -6.07 1.45
N VAL A 171 -8.65 -6.57 0.95
CA VAL A 171 -9.16 -6.20 -0.38
C VAL A 171 -9.52 -4.71 -0.43
N ILE A 172 -10.23 -4.21 0.58
CA ILE A 172 -10.60 -2.78 0.65
C ILE A 172 -9.35 -1.89 0.69
N ASN A 173 -8.34 -2.26 1.49
CA ASN A 173 -7.09 -1.51 1.61
C ASN A 173 -6.17 -1.62 0.38
N THR A 174 -6.42 -2.59 -0.50
CA THR A 174 -5.61 -2.74 -1.73
C THR A 174 -5.75 -1.52 -2.64
N LEU A 175 -6.92 -0.87 -2.71
CA LEU A 175 -7.14 0.29 -3.58
C LEU A 175 -6.35 1.53 -3.11
N PRO A 176 -6.45 1.98 -1.84
CA PRO A 176 -5.63 3.09 -1.34
C PRO A 176 -4.14 2.78 -1.42
N ALA A 177 -3.73 1.56 -1.01
CA ALA A 177 -2.33 1.14 -1.08
C ALA A 177 -1.81 1.14 -2.53
N ALA A 178 -2.60 0.69 -3.50
CA ALA A 178 -2.23 0.77 -4.91
C ALA A 178 -2.04 2.23 -5.37
N GLY A 179 -2.88 3.16 -4.90
CA GLY A 179 -2.72 4.59 -5.17
C GLY A 179 -1.40 5.17 -4.67
N GLU A 180 -0.90 4.69 -3.53
CA GLU A 180 0.42 5.09 -3.04
C GLU A 180 1.52 4.45 -3.89
N GLU A 181 1.48 3.13 -4.05
CA GLU A 181 2.46 2.32 -4.77
C GLU A 181 2.64 2.76 -6.23
N ILE A 182 1.55 3.08 -6.94
CA ILE A 182 1.60 3.58 -8.31
C ILE A 182 2.31 4.95 -8.38
N GLY A 183 2.10 5.81 -7.39
CA GLY A 183 2.77 7.11 -7.33
C GLY A 183 4.26 6.96 -7.07
N TRP A 184 4.67 6.31 -5.98
CA TRP A 184 6.08 6.28 -5.62
C TRP A 184 6.88 5.25 -6.44
N ARG A 185 6.40 4.00 -6.63
CA ARG A 185 7.13 2.99 -7.43
C ARG A 185 6.90 3.14 -8.92
N GLY A 186 5.69 3.50 -9.31
CA GLY A 186 5.33 3.63 -10.72
C GLY A 186 5.89 4.92 -11.34
N TYR A 187 5.93 6.02 -10.59
CA TYR A 187 6.38 7.31 -11.11
C TYR A 187 7.72 7.79 -10.53
N LEU A 188 7.83 7.93 -9.20
CA LEU A 188 8.97 8.60 -8.57
C LEU A 188 10.27 7.79 -8.65
N PHE A 189 10.22 6.51 -8.27
CA PHE A 189 11.40 5.65 -8.17
C PHE A 189 12.16 5.47 -9.49
N PRO A 190 11.52 5.18 -10.64
CA PRO A 190 12.24 5.07 -11.92
C PRO A 190 12.92 6.37 -12.32
N ARG A 191 12.29 7.53 -12.07
CA ARG A 191 12.86 8.84 -12.41
C ARG A 191 14.02 9.24 -11.51
N LEU A 192 13.97 8.85 -10.24
CA LEU A 192 15.11 9.02 -9.33
C LEU A 192 16.26 8.08 -9.72
N LEU A 193 15.95 6.84 -10.09
CA LEU A 193 16.95 5.88 -10.55
C LEU A 193 17.66 6.40 -11.80
N ASP A 194 16.92 6.78 -12.85
CA ASP A 194 17.46 7.38 -14.09
C ASP A 194 18.33 8.63 -13.85
N ARG A 195 18.24 9.24 -12.67
CA ARG A 195 18.99 10.46 -12.29
C ARG A 195 20.15 10.24 -11.36
N LEU A 196 20.06 9.24 -10.48
CA LEU A 196 21.03 8.99 -9.43
C LEU A 196 21.85 7.70 -9.66
N GLY A 197 21.50 6.87 -10.66
CA GLY A 197 22.15 5.59 -10.96
C GLY A 197 22.11 5.20 -12.43
#